data_AF-A0AAC8Q0W5-F1
#
_entry.id   AF-A0AAC8Q0W5-F1
#
_cell.length_a   1.000
_cell.length_b   1.000
_cell.length_c   1.000
_cell.angle_alpha   90.00
_cell.angle_beta   90.00
_cell.angle_gamma   90.00
#
_symmetry.space_group_name_H-M   'P 1'
#
loop_
_entity.id
_entity.type
_entity.pdbx_description
1 polymer ?
#
loop_
_entity_poly.entity_id
_entity_poly.type
_entity_poly.pdbx_seq_one_letter_code
_entity_poly.pdbx_strand_id
1 'polypeptide(L)'
;MFLALTLAAAPAVAKPPQEMKRISLDVTRANVHDVLRMLADKGRLNLVVSEEVQGTVTLKLRDVAWTEALDVVLASRGLGMERRGNILRVASLKTLQAEAEALVRLKEAREQAAPLRTWMIPVNYARASELLPHVRGLLSPRGSVSVDLRTNTLIVTDVEAPRLP
;
A
#
# COMPACT_ATOMS: atom_id res chain seq x y z
N MET A 1 42.35 5.93 -29.15
CA MET A 1 42.51 4.62 -28.47
C MET A 1 41.78 4.73 -27.14
N PHE A 2 40.80 3.83 -26.96
CA PHE A 2 39.80 3.67 -25.89
C PHE A 2 40.30 4.01 -24.47
N LEU A 3 39.49 4.53 -23.54
CA LEU A 3 38.38 3.77 -22.94
C LEU A 3 37.44 4.71 -22.14
N ALA A 4 36.14 4.62 -22.43
CA ALA A 4 35.08 5.18 -21.60
C ALA A 4 34.89 4.30 -20.36
N LEU A 5 34.83 4.90 -19.17
CA LEU A 5 34.36 4.22 -17.96
C LEU A 5 32.92 4.62 -17.71
N THR A 6 32.04 3.69 -18.06
CA THR A 6 30.59 3.74 -17.97
C THR A 6 30.12 3.52 -16.52
N LEU A 7 29.29 4.45 -16.07
CA LEU A 7 28.08 4.30 -15.24
C LEU A 7 28.00 3.08 -14.29
N ALA A 8 28.21 3.33 -13.00
CA ALA A 8 27.85 2.41 -11.92
C ALA A 8 26.33 2.38 -11.73
N ALA A 9 25.68 1.34 -12.24
CA ALA A 9 24.29 1.01 -11.95
C ALA A 9 24.20 0.30 -10.59
N ALA A 10 23.28 0.77 -9.75
CA ALA A 10 22.94 0.20 -8.46
C ALA A 10 22.53 -1.29 -8.56
N PRO A 11 22.79 -2.14 -7.55
CA PRO A 11 22.38 -3.52 -7.59
C PRO A 11 20.86 -3.62 -7.53
N ALA A 12 20.25 -4.08 -8.61
CA ALA A 12 18.87 -4.54 -8.61
C ALA A 12 18.73 -5.64 -7.55
N VAL A 13 17.82 -5.44 -6.59
CA VAL A 13 17.43 -6.43 -5.60
C VAL A 13 16.84 -7.64 -6.34
N ALA A 14 17.68 -8.63 -6.63
CA ALA A 14 17.27 -9.90 -7.20
C ALA A 14 16.48 -10.69 -6.15
N LYS A 15 15.17 -10.51 -6.14
CA LYS A 15 14.22 -11.42 -5.50
C LYS A 15 14.41 -12.80 -6.15
N PRO A 16 14.44 -13.91 -5.37
CA PRO A 16 14.91 -15.20 -5.88
C PRO A 16 14.07 -15.72 -7.06
N PRO A 17 14.60 -16.67 -7.88
CA PRO A 17 13.99 -17.15 -9.13
C PRO A 17 12.71 -17.99 -8.95
N GLN A 18 12.03 -17.87 -7.80
CA GLN A 18 10.78 -18.59 -7.52
C GLN A 18 9.66 -18.25 -8.50
N GLU A 19 9.76 -17.12 -9.21
CA GLU A 19 8.81 -16.70 -10.25
C GLU A 19 8.95 -17.51 -11.57
N MET A 20 10.01 -18.32 -11.75
CA MET A 20 10.28 -19.04 -13.01
C MET A 20 9.83 -20.50 -13.06
N LYS A 21 9.07 -21.01 -12.08
CA LYS A 21 8.60 -22.40 -12.14
C LYS A 21 7.48 -22.53 -13.18
N ARG A 22 7.82 -23.08 -14.34
CA ARG A 22 6.88 -23.33 -15.42
C ARG A 22 6.00 -24.55 -15.12
N ILE A 23 4.74 -24.45 -15.48
CA ILE A 23 3.73 -25.47 -15.27
C ILE A 23 2.97 -25.70 -16.57
N SER A 24 2.60 -26.96 -16.78
CA SER A 24 1.63 -27.36 -17.80
C SER A 24 0.48 -28.05 -17.06
N LEU A 25 -0.74 -27.59 -17.27
CA LEU A 25 -1.92 -28.05 -16.54
C LEU A 25 -3.12 -28.03 -17.49
N ASP A 26 -3.86 -29.14 -17.54
CA ASP A 26 -5.11 -29.24 -18.29
C ASP A 26 -6.18 -29.68 -17.29
N VAL A 27 -7.10 -28.78 -16.95
CA VAL A 27 -8.23 -29.09 -16.06
C VAL A 27 -9.53 -28.63 -16.70
N THR A 28 -10.53 -29.50 -16.62
CA THR A 28 -11.87 -29.24 -17.17
C THR A 28 -12.89 -29.27 -16.04
N ARG A 29 -13.68 -28.19 -15.92
CA ARG A 29 -14.72 -28.03 -14.88
C ARG A 29 -14.22 -28.30 -13.44
N ALA A 30 -12.98 -27.94 -13.15
CA ALA A 30 -12.40 -28.12 -11.81
C ALA A 30 -12.86 -27.00 -10.86
N ASN A 31 -12.98 -27.29 -9.56
CA ASN A 31 -13.29 -26.28 -8.56
C ASN A 31 -12.15 -25.25 -8.48
N VAL A 32 -12.48 -23.97 -8.41
CA VAL A 32 -11.49 -22.88 -8.28
C VAL A 32 -10.58 -23.11 -7.07
N HIS A 33 -11.11 -23.60 -5.93
CA HIS A 33 -10.32 -23.88 -4.73
C HIS A 33 -9.21 -24.90 -4.99
N ASP A 34 -9.54 -25.98 -5.69
CA ASP A 34 -8.59 -27.05 -5.99
C ASP A 34 -7.49 -26.56 -6.92
N VAL A 35 -7.86 -25.80 -7.95
CA VAL A 35 -6.90 -25.18 -8.88
C VAL A 35 -5.97 -24.22 -8.15
N LEU A 36 -6.50 -23.34 -7.30
CA LEU A 36 -5.70 -22.38 -6.53
C LEU A 36 -4.75 -23.09 -5.56
N ARG A 37 -5.21 -24.15 -4.89
CA ARG A 37 -4.37 -24.99 -4.02
C ARG A 37 -3.22 -25.62 -4.81
N MET A 38 -3.51 -26.22 -5.96
CA MET A 38 -2.48 -26.80 -6.83
C MET A 38 -1.44 -25.77 -7.27
N LEU A 39 -1.85 -24.54 -7.61
CA LEU A 39 -0.95 -23.46 -7.98
C LEU A 39 -0.09 -22.98 -6.79
N ALA A 40 -0.69 -22.84 -5.60
CA ALA A 40 0.02 -22.46 -4.38
C ALA A 40 1.08 -23.50 -3.97
N ASP A 41 0.78 -24.79 -4.12
CA ASP A 41 1.72 -25.88 -3.86
C ASP A 41 2.94 -25.83 -4.80
N LYS A 42 2.74 -25.44 -6.06
CA LYS A 42 3.86 -25.27 -7.00
C LYS A 42 4.74 -24.09 -6.60
N GLY A 43 4.15 -23.00 -6.12
CA GLY A 43 4.83 -21.80 -5.60
C GLY A 43 5.40 -21.93 -4.18
N ARG A 44 5.09 -23.01 -3.45
CA ARG A 44 5.44 -23.22 -2.03
C ARG A 44 4.95 -22.09 -1.11
N LEU A 45 3.75 -21.59 -1.35
CA LEU A 45 3.12 -20.52 -0.56
C LEU A 45 1.95 -21.08 0.25
N ASN A 46 1.71 -20.49 1.42
CA ASN A 46 0.52 -20.80 2.22
C ASN A 46 -0.69 -20.09 1.60
N LEU A 47 -1.76 -20.82 1.29
CA LEU A 47 -2.95 -20.27 0.67
C LEU A 47 -4.08 -20.10 1.69
N VAL A 48 -4.71 -18.92 1.69
CA VAL A 48 -5.95 -18.63 2.42
C VAL A 48 -6.98 -18.16 1.41
N VAL A 49 -8.06 -18.93 1.26
CA VAL A 49 -9.16 -18.61 0.32
C VAL A 49 -10.39 -18.23 1.13
N SER A 50 -11.03 -17.11 0.79
CA SER A 50 -12.31 -16.71 1.39
C SER A 50 -13.48 -17.56 0.84
N GLU A 51 -14.53 -17.74 1.64
CA GLU A 51 -15.72 -18.56 1.27
C GLU A 51 -16.47 -18.08 0.03
N GLU A 52 -16.30 -16.80 -0.31
CA GLU A 52 -16.89 -16.16 -1.50
C GLU A 52 -16.31 -16.67 -2.83
N VAL A 53 -15.12 -17.28 -2.80
CA VAL A 53 -14.47 -17.80 -3.99
C VAL A 53 -15.19 -19.09 -4.38
N GLN A 54 -16.14 -19.02 -5.31
CA GLN A 54 -16.93 -20.19 -5.72
C GLN A 54 -16.98 -20.34 -7.25
N GLY A 55 -17.20 -21.58 -7.68
CA GLY A 55 -17.41 -21.95 -9.07
C GLY A 55 -16.31 -22.84 -9.64
N THR A 56 -16.43 -23.11 -10.95
CA THR A 56 -15.58 -24.07 -11.65
C THR A 56 -14.83 -23.43 -12.80
N VAL A 57 -13.52 -23.64 -12.93
CA VAL A 57 -12.72 -23.13 -14.05
C VAL A 57 -12.31 -24.26 -14.98
N THR A 58 -12.19 -23.93 -16.26
CA THR A 58 -11.60 -24.79 -17.29
C THR A 58 -10.41 -24.06 -17.86
N LEU A 59 -9.22 -24.67 -17.81
CA LEU A 59 -7.98 -24.04 -18.24
C LEU A 59 -7.06 -25.10 -18.85
N LYS A 60 -6.31 -24.66 -19.85
CA LYS A 60 -5.28 -25.46 -20.50
C LYS A 60 -4.03 -24.61 -20.66
N LEU A 61 -3.00 -24.97 -19.91
CA LEU A 61 -1.73 -24.26 -19.82
C LEU A 61 -0.61 -25.18 -20.32
N ARG A 62 0.30 -24.61 -21.09
CA ARG A 62 1.51 -25.29 -21.57
C ARG A 62 2.70 -24.36 -21.37
N ASP A 63 3.64 -24.80 -20.55
CA ASP A 63 4.90 -24.09 -20.29
C ASP A 63 4.73 -22.63 -19.79
N VAL A 64 3.72 -22.40 -18.94
CA VAL A 64 3.38 -21.08 -18.41
C VAL A 64 3.98 -20.91 -17.01
N ALA A 65 4.46 -19.72 -16.65
CA ALA A 65 4.91 -19.46 -15.29
C ALA A 65 3.73 -19.59 -14.31
N TRP A 66 3.95 -20.19 -13.13
CA TRP A 66 2.85 -20.39 -12.18
C TRP A 66 2.21 -19.08 -11.68
N THR A 67 2.98 -17.99 -11.63
CA THR A 67 2.47 -16.64 -11.29
C THR A 67 1.52 -16.12 -12.35
N GLU A 68 1.91 -16.23 -13.61
CA GLU A 68 1.06 -15.85 -14.76
C GLU A 68 -0.20 -16.72 -14.84
N ALA A 69 -0.06 -18.03 -14.60
CA ALA A 69 -1.20 -18.94 -14.52
C ALA A 69 -2.18 -18.54 -13.40
N LEU A 70 -1.66 -18.15 -12.22
CA LEU A 70 -2.46 -17.66 -11.11
C LEU A 70 -3.20 -16.38 -11.50
N ASP A 71 -2.51 -15.42 -12.10
CA ASP A 71 -3.11 -14.14 -12.52
C ASP A 71 -4.25 -14.34 -13.51
N VAL A 72 -4.09 -15.24 -14.49
CA VAL A 72 -5.14 -15.58 -15.46
C VAL A 72 -6.36 -16.22 -14.80
N VAL A 73 -6.15 -17.14 -13.85
CA VAL A 73 -7.25 -17.79 -13.11
C VAL A 73 -8.01 -16.77 -12.26
N LEU A 74 -7.29 -15.87 -11.59
CA LEU A 74 -7.89 -14.81 -10.78
C LEU A 74 -8.68 -13.83 -11.66
N ALA A 75 -8.11 -13.39 -12.78
CA ALA A 75 -8.74 -12.46 -13.71
C ALA A 75 -10.02 -13.03 -14.34
N SER A 76 -10.04 -14.32 -14.68
CA SER A 76 -11.23 -14.98 -15.25
C SER A 76 -12.45 -14.95 -14.31
N ARG A 77 -12.24 -14.80 -13.00
CA ARG A 77 -13.29 -14.84 -11.99
C ARG A 77 -13.45 -13.56 -11.20
N GLY A 78 -12.75 -12.49 -11.59
CA GLY A 78 -12.76 -11.22 -10.86
C GLY A 78 -12.30 -11.40 -9.41
N LEU A 79 -11.35 -12.30 -9.18
CA LEU A 79 -10.71 -12.51 -7.89
C LEU A 79 -9.44 -11.66 -7.81
N GLY A 80 -9.09 -11.24 -6.61
CA GLY A 80 -7.82 -10.60 -6.33
C GLY A 80 -7.00 -11.44 -5.37
N MET A 81 -5.71 -11.15 -5.34
CA MET A 81 -4.78 -11.73 -4.38
C MET A 81 -4.09 -10.65 -3.56
N GLU A 82 -3.84 -10.95 -2.30
CA GLU A 82 -3.02 -10.15 -1.41
C GLU A 82 -1.91 -11.04 -0.85
N ARG A 83 -0.66 -10.68 -1.14
CA ARG A 83 0.50 -11.41 -0.66
C ARG A 83 1.09 -10.72 0.58
N ARG A 84 1.11 -11.43 1.70
CA ARG A 84 1.78 -11.01 2.94
C ARG A 84 2.88 -12.02 3.27
N GLY A 85 4.10 -11.72 2.82
CA GLY A 85 5.25 -12.61 3.01
C GLY A 85 5.06 -13.97 2.32
N ASN A 86 4.90 -15.02 3.13
CA ASN A 86 4.67 -16.40 2.69
C ASN A 86 3.18 -16.80 2.60
N ILE A 87 2.27 -15.89 2.94
CA ILE A 87 0.82 -16.13 2.89
C ILE A 87 0.24 -15.42 1.67
N LEU A 88 -0.52 -16.17 0.88
CA LEU A 88 -1.30 -15.71 -0.25
C LEU A 88 -2.78 -15.76 0.14
N ARG A 89 -3.40 -14.59 0.30
CA ARG A 89 -4.83 -14.46 0.53
C ARG A 89 -5.52 -14.23 -0.81
N VAL A 90 -6.56 -15.01 -1.10
CA VAL A 90 -7.39 -14.86 -2.31
C VAL A 90 -8.82 -14.55 -1.90
N ALA A 91 -9.38 -13.47 -2.44
CA ALA A 91 -10.74 -13.02 -2.19
C ALA A 91 -11.33 -12.37 -3.46
N SER A 92 -12.62 -12.04 -3.43
CA SER A 92 -13.25 -11.33 -4.55
C SER A 92 -12.67 -9.91 -4.71
N LEU A 93 -12.52 -9.41 -5.93
CA LEU A 93 -12.03 -8.03 -6.13
C LEU A 93 -12.92 -7.00 -5.42
N LYS A 94 -14.23 -7.26 -5.39
CA LYS A 94 -15.21 -6.42 -4.71
C LYS A 94 -14.95 -6.32 -3.20
N THR A 95 -14.63 -7.43 -2.54
CA THR A 95 -14.31 -7.39 -1.10
C THR A 95 -12.99 -6.71 -0.83
N LEU A 96 -11.95 -7.00 -1.61
CA LEU A 96 -10.65 -6.34 -1.45
C LEU A 96 -10.75 -4.83 -1.65
N GLN A 97 -11.52 -4.38 -2.65
CA GLN A 97 -11.81 -2.96 -2.86
C GLN A 97 -12.57 -2.35 -1.69
N ALA A 98 -13.65 -3.01 -1.23
CA ALA A 98 -14.45 -2.52 -0.10
C ALA A 98 -13.62 -2.44 1.20
N GLU A 99 -12.75 -3.42 1.47
CA GLU A 99 -11.82 -3.40 2.60
C GLU A 99 -10.83 -2.25 2.48
N ALA A 100 -10.23 -2.04 1.29
CA ALA A 100 -9.30 -0.95 1.06
C ALA A 100 -9.96 0.42 1.28
N GLU A 101 -11.16 0.63 0.74
CA GLU A 101 -11.93 1.85 0.94
C GLU A 101 -12.34 2.06 2.41
N ALA A 102 -12.72 0.99 3.11
CA ALA A 102 -13.03 1.06 4.54
C ALA A 102 -11.79 1.45 5.35
N LEU A 103 -10.62 0.91 5.03
CA LEU A 103 -9.36 1.24 5.68
C LEU A 103 -8.96 2.70 5.46
N VAL A 104 -9.12 3.22 4.24
CA VAL A 104 -8.87 4.64 3.93
C VAL A 104 -9.82 5.53 4.74
N ARG A 105 -11.13 5.25 4.71
CA ARG A 105 -12.13 6.01 5.48
C ARG A 105 -11.88 5.95 6.98
N LEU A 106 -11.47 4.81 7.51
CA LEU A 106 -11.12 4.66 8.93
C LEU A 106 -9.88 5.48 9.29
N LYS A 107 -8.88 5.54 8.40
CA LYS A 107 -7.69 6.36 8.60
C LYS A 107 -8.05 7.85 8.61
N GLU A 108 -8.82 8.31 7.64
CA GLU A 108 -9.30 9.70 7.57
C GLU A 108 -10.16 10.05 8.78
N ALA A 109 -11.09 9.18 9.18
CA ALA A 109 -11.91 9.39 10.37
C ALA A 109 -11.07 9.47 11.64
N ARG A 110 -10.01 8.66 11.76
CA ARG A 110 -9.06 8.73 12.89
C ARG A 110 -8.27 10.03 12.89
N GLU A 111 -7.82 10.49 11.73
CA GLU A 111 -7.13 11.79 11.60
C GLU A 111 -8.06 12.97 11.94
N GLN A 112 -9.35 12.87 11.60
CA GLN A 112 -10.37 13.85 11.99
C GLN A 112 -10.80 13.76 13.46
N ALA A 113 -10.71 12.58 14.06
CA ALA A 113 -10.98 12.39 15.48
C ALA A 113 -9.75 12.64 16.36
N ALA A 114 -8.58 12.90 15.78
CA ALA A 114 -7.37 13.20 16.52
C ALA A 114 -7.54 14.51 17.32
N PRO A 115 -7.17 14.52 18.62
CA PRO A 115 -7.33 15.69 19.46
C PRO A 115 -6.39 16.80 19.00
N LEU A 116 -6.97 17.96 18.67
CA LEU A 116 -6.23 19.19 18.41
C LEU A 116 -5.52 19.62 19.70
N ARG A 117 -4.23 19.93 19.60
CA ARG A 117 -3.45 20.50 20.69
C ARG A 117 -3.07 21.93 20.32
N THR A 118 -3.10 22.81 21.31
CA THR A 118 -2.71 24.21 21.13
C THR A 118 -1.36 24.45 21.79
N TRP A 119 -0.43 25.01 21.02
CA TRP A 119 0.88 25.44 21.47
C TRP A 119 0.99 26.96 21.37
N MET A 120 1.56 27.57 22.40
CA MET A 120 1.90 28.98 22.43
C MET A 120 3.43 29.09 22.34
N ILE A 121 3.94 29.66 21.26
CA ILE A 121 5.37 29.78 20.99
C ILE A 121 5.73 31.27 20.97
N PRO A 122 6.42 31.78 22.00
CA PRO A 122 6.90 33.16 22.00
C PRO A 122 8.04 33.31 20.99
N VAL A 123 8.01 34.38 20.19
CA VAL A 123 9.04 34.68 19.20
C VAL A 123 9.94 35.79 19.74
N ASN A 124 11.23 35.50 19.92
CA ASN A 124 12.16 36.44 20.57
C ASN A 124 12.99 37.28 19.57
N TYR A 125 13.32 36.72 18.41
CA TYR A 125 14.27 37.31 17.46
C TYR A 125 13.66 37.68 16.10
N ALA A 126 12.34 37.53 15.96
CA ALA A 126 11.61 37.84 14.73
C ALA A 126 10.19 38.34 15.06
N ARG A 127 9.53 38.99 14.10
CA ARG A 127 8.11 39.33 14.22
C ARG A 127 7.26 38.11 13.87
N ALA A 128 6.35 37.72 14.76
CA ALA A 128 5.44 36.60 14.53
C ALA A 128 4.59 36.76 13.25
N SER A 129 4.31 38.00 12.83
CA SER A 129 3.61 38.31 11.57
C SER A 129 4.38 37.90 10.31
N GLU A 130 5.71 37.93 10.34
CA GLU A 130 6.57 37.58 9.18
C GLU A 130 6.75 36.06 9.06
N LEU A 131 6.56 35.33 10.16
CA LEU A 131 6.64 33.87 10.21
C LEU A 131 5.33 33.17 9.78
N LEU A 132 4.20 33.87 9.79
CA LEU A 132 2.89 33.35 9.36
C LEU A 132 2.90 32.56 8.03
N PRO A 133 3.41 33.09 6.91
CA PRO A 133 3.39 32.38 5.64
C PRO A 133 4.23 31.11 5.65
N HIS A 134 5.32 31.09 6.43
CA HIS A 134 6.21 29.94 6.57
C HIS A 134 5.59 28.84 7.43
N VAL A 135 4.93 29.23 8.53
CA VAL A 135 4.26 28.29 9.44
C VAL A 135 3.03 27.67 8.78
N ARG A 136 2.25 28.45 8.00
CA ARG A 136 1.06 27.93 7.30
C ARG A 136 1.35 26.76 6.35
N GLY A 137 2.53 26.73 5.71
CA GLY A 137 2.93 25.64 4.82
C GLY A 137 3.33 24.34 5.55
N LEU A 138 3.54 24.41 6.86
CA LEU A 138 3.98 23.28 7.70
C LEU A 138 2.86 22.68 8.55
N LEU A 139 1.67 23.29 8.55
CA LEU A 139 0.51 22.83 9.33
C LEU A 139 -0.21 21.69 8.62
N SER A 140 -0.87 20.83 9.41
CA SER A 140 -1.79 19.85 8.84
C SER A 140 -3.01 20.53 8.20
N PRO A 141 -3.81 19.82 7.37
CA PRO A 141 -5.04 20.35 6.79
C PRO A 141 -6.07 20.87 7.80
N ARG A 142 -5.95 20.47 9.08
CA ARG A 142 -6.81 20.93 10.18
C ARG A 142 -6.12 21.91 11.13
N GLY A 143 -4.85 22.22 10.87
CA GLY A 143 -4.05 23.13 11.66
C GLY A 143 -4.46 24.58 11.43
N SER A 144 -4.49 25.37 12.50
CA SER A 144 -4.72 26.82 12.44
C SER A 144 -3.61 27.55 13.17
N VAL A 145 -3.20 28.69 12.61
CA VAL A 145 -2.21 29.58 13.23
C VAL A 145 -2.80 30.97 13.40
N SER A 146 -2.68 31.48 14.61
CA SER A 146 -3.02 32.85 14.99
C SER A 146 -1.79 33.51 15.62
N VAL A 147 -1.71 34.84 15.51
CA VAL A 147 -0.63 35.64 16.07
C VAL A 147 -1.22 36.61 17.08
N ASP A 148 -0.64 36.65 18.27
CA ASP A 148 -0.85 37.75 19.21
C ASP A 148 0.29 38.76 19.07
N LEU A 149 -0.03 39.94 18.55
CA LEU A 149 0.92 41.03 18.30
C LEU A 149 1.41 41.70 19.60
N ARG A 150 0.62 41.69 20.67
CA ARG A 150 0.98 42.34 21.94
C ARG A 150 2.07 41.57 22.68
N THR A 151 2.03 40.24 22.58
CA THR A 151 2.97 39.32 23.25
C THR A 151 3.96 38.67 22.28
N ASN A 152 3.93 39.05 21.00
CA ASN A 152 4.69 38.46 19.91
C ASN A 152 4.72 36.91 19.95
N THR A 153 3.55 36.32 20.20
CA THR A 153 3.38 34.88 20.41
C THR A 153 2.61 34.25 19.26
N LEU A 154 3.10 33.12 18.76
CA LEU A 154 2.42 32.27 17.78
C LEU A 154 1.54 31.26 18.51
N ILE A 155 0.25 31.29 18.22
CA ILE A 155 -0.73 30.33 18.71
C ILE A 155 -0.99 29.34 17.58
N VAL A 156 -0.46 28.12 17.72
CA VAL A 156 -0.60 27.04 16.73
C VAL A 156 -1.53 26.00 17.31
N THR A 157 -2.61 25.67 16.60
CA THR A 157 -3.48 24.55 16.95
C THR A 157 -3.35 23.50 15.86
N ASP A 158 -2.86 22.30 16.17
CA ASP A 158 -2.63 21.24 15.18
C ASP A 158 -2.84 19.83 15.79
N VAL A 159 -3.00 18.81 14.93
CA VAL A 159 -3.24 17.40 15.29
C VAL A 159 -1.95 16.65 15.63
N GLU A 160 -0.83 17.02 15.01
CA GLU A 160 0.51 16.51 15.33
C GLU A 160 1.35 17.65 15.90
N ALA A 161 2.27 17.35 16.83
CA ALA A 161 3.18 18.37 17.33
C ALA A 161 3.97 18.94 16.15
N PRO A 162 4.03 20.28 15.98
CA PRO A 162 4.86 20.87 14.94
C PRO A 162 6.29 20.37 15.15
N ARG A 163 6.83 19.62 14.18
CA ARG A 163 8.25 19.26 14.14
C ARG A 163 9.01 20.53 13.83
N LEU A 164 9.35 21.27 14.88
CA LEU A 164 10.29 22.38 14.79
C LEU A 164 11.68 21.79 14.52
N PRO A 165 12.36 22.21 13.43
CA PRO A 165 13.75 21.85 13.19
C PRO A 165 14.69 22.47 14.23
#